data_AF-A0A4Q5RC20-F1
#
_entry.id   AF-A0A4Q5RC20-F1
#
_cell.length_a   1.000
_cell.length_b   1.000
_cell.length_c   1.000
_cell.angle_alpha   90.00
_cell.angle_beta   90.00
_cell.angle_gamma   90.00
#
_symmetry.space_group_name_H-M   'P 1'
#
loop_
_entity.id
_entity.type
_entity.pdbx_description
1 polymer ?
#
loop_
_entity_poly.entity_id
_entity_poly.type
_entity_poly.pdbx_seq_one_letter_code
_entity_poly.pdbx_strand_id
1 'polypeptide(L)'
;NILMVQIENEYGSYGSDKEYLFINQKLFKEAGFDGLLYTCDPAADAKNGYLPGLLPAINGLDNPTKVKALVNSLHDGKGPYYIAEWYPAWFDWWGTKHHTVPAEQYAGRLDSVLAAGISINMYMFHGGTTRGFMNGANYKDNTPYEPQISSYDYDAPLDEAGNATAKFMKFRDVIQKHLPAGTKLPIVPAAKPAMEIPAIQLNQTAGLLENLPSPKSNLTPLTFEELNQDYGFVLYRTQIQGGKNSMLKLKELRDYAVVMVNGKTVGTLDRRKKQDSLQLNLPAGQVTLDILVENLGRINFGKYLLQNKKGITEKVLFDGAELKNWKMYGLPFSNIKPIKFTVQKQQNTGPV
;
A
#
# COMPACT_ATOMS: atom_id res chain seq x y z
N ASN A 1 -12.41 -2.45 26.76
CA ASN A 1 -12.78 -3.71 26.06
C ASN A 1 -11.60 -4.33 25.30
N ILE A 2 -10.36 -3.84 25.48
CA ILE A 2 -9.16 -4.47 24.92
C ILE A 2 -8.88 -5.76 25.71
N LEU A 3 -8.68 -6.88 25.01
CA LEU A 3 -8.44 -8.20 25.62
C LEU A 3 -7.03 -8.73 25.35
N MET A 4 -6.53 -8.50 24.13
CA MET A 4 -5.21 -8.96 23.67
C MET A 4 -4.56 -7.87 22.83
N VAL A 5 -3.23 -7.88 22.77
CA VAL A 5 -2.44 -6.94 21.97
C VAL A 5 -1.35 -7.72 21.25
N GLN A 6 -1.24 -7.51 19.94
CA GLN A 6 -0.18 -8.11 19.14
C GLN A 6 1.12 -7.33 19.37
N ILE A 7 2.24 -8.04 19.50
CA ILE A 7 3.57 -7.45 19.41
C ILE A 7 4.19 -7.85 18.08
N GLU A 8 4.77 -6.87 17.38
CA GLU A 8 5.23 -7.05 16.00
C GLU A 8 4.13 -7.56 15.04
N ASN A 9 4.44 -7.77 13.76
CA ASN A 9 3.50 -8.33 12.79
C ASN A 9 4.19 -9.19 11.73
N GLU A 10 3.89 -10.50 11.70
CA GLU A 10 4.51 -11.46 10.77
C GLU A 10 6.04 -11.33 10.71
N TYR A 11 6.67 -11.07 11.87
CA TYR A 11 8.09 -10.79 11.91
C TYR A 11 8.92 -11.96 11.36
N GLY A 12 8.45 -13.19 11.48
CA GLY A 12 9.09 -14.38 10.92
C GLY A 12 9.25 -14.32 9.39
N SER A 13 8.38 -13.59 8.69
CA SER A 13 8.46 -13.36 7.25
C SER A 13 9.50 -12.31 6.87
N TYR A 14 10.05 -11.57 7.85
CA TYR A 14 11.08 -10.55 7.67
C TYR A 14 12.43 -10.92 8.31
N GLY A 15 12.41 -11.45 9.53
CA GLY A 15 13.59 -11.75 10.34
C GLY A 15 13.31 -12.82 11.41
N SER A 16 14.27 -13.03 12.31
CA SER A 16 14.17 -14.07 13.35
C SER A 16 14.85 -13.69 14.66
N ASP A 17 15.13 -12.40 14.87
CA ASP A 17 15.77 -11.89 16.08
C ASP A 17 14.81 -11.92 17.29
N LYS A 18 15.09 -12.81 18.26
CA LYS A 18 14.28 -12.95 19.46
C LYS A 18 14.54 -11.87 20.51
N GLU A 19 15.73 -11.26 20.50
CA GLU A 19 16.04 -10.15 21.40
C GLU A 19 15.22 -8.92 20.98
N TYR A 20 15.11 -8.66 19.67
CA TYR A 20 14.21 -7.64 19.13
C TYR A 20 12.75 -7.85 19.55
N LEU A 21 12.23 -9.08 19.43
CA LEU A 21 10.86 -9.41 19.87
C LEU A 21 10.68 -9.24 21.39
N PHE A 22 11.69 -9.60 22.18
CA PHE A 22 11.68 -9.40 23.63
C PHE A 22 11.66 -7.90 23.99
N ILE A 23 12.42 -7.07 23.29
CA ILE A 23 12.39 -5.60 23.45
C ILE A 23 10.99 -5.07 23.11
N ASN A 24 10.38 -5.51 22.01
CA ASN A 24 9.00 -5.15 21.68
C ASN A 24 8.04 -5.52 22.81
N GLN A 25 8.09 -6.76 23.31
CA GLN A 25 7.27 -7.19 24.44
C GLN A 25 7.43 -6.26 25.66
N LYS A 26 8.67 -5.91 25.99
CA LYS A 26 8.98 -5.01 27.10
C LYS A 26 8.39 -3.61 26.88
N LEU A 27 8.55 -3.03 25.69
CA LEU A 27 8.00 -1.70 25.36
C LEU A 27 6.48 -1.65 25.52
N PHE A 28 5.76 -2.68 25.07
CA PHE A 28 4.30 -2.76 25.26
C PHE A 28 3.93 -2.86 26.76
N LYS A 29 4.65 -3.68 27.54
CA LYS A 29 4.41 -3.76 28.99
C LYS A 29 4.68 -2.43 29.70
N GLU A 30 5.78 -1.75 29.36
CA GLU A 30 6.16 -0.46 29.94
C GLU A 30 5.20 0.67 29.55
N ALA A 31 4.59 0.59 28.37
CA ALA A 31 3.52 1.49 27.95
C ALA A 31 2.20 1.27 28.71
N GLY A 32 2.08 0.21 29.51
CA GLY A 32 0.94 -0.08 30.38
C GLY A 32 -0.07 -1.08 29.82
N PHE A 33 0.26 -1.83 28.76
CA PHE A 33 -0.61 -2.91 28.30
C PHE A 33 -0.57 -4.11 29.27
N ASP A 34 -1.71 -4.42 29.86
CA ASP A 34 -1.89 -5.44 30.92
C ASP A 34 -2.65 -6.70 30.45
N GLY A 35 -3.13 -6.71 29.20
CA GLY A 35 -3.79 -7.84 28.57
C GLY A 35 -2.83 -8.92 28.04
N LEU A 36 -3.38 -9.93 27.34
CA LEU A 36 -2.59 -10.99 26.71
C LEU A 36 -1.79 -10.42 25.54
N LEU A 37 -0.46 -10.52 25.60
CA LEU A 37 0.41 -10.22 24.47
C LEU A 37 0.59 -11.47 23.59
N TYR A 38 0.54 -11.30 22.28
CA TYR A 38 0.71 -12.40 21.32
C TYR A 38 1.53 -11.98 20.09
N THR A 39 2.07 -12.96 19.38
CA THR A 39 2.73 -12.80 18.06
C THR A 39 1.88 -13.48 17.00
N CYS A 40 1.96 -13.07 15.74
CA CYS A 40 1.32 -13.78 14.63
C CYS A 40 2.24 -13.92 13.42
N ASP A 41 2.15 -15.07 12.75
CA ASP A 41 2.96 -15.36 11.56
C ASP A 41 2.26 -16.38 10.64
N PRO A 42 2.58 -16.38 9.33
CA PRO A 42 2.26 -17.49 8.45
C PRO A 42 2.90 -18.78 8.94
N ALA A 43 2.27 -19.93 8.63
CA ALA A 43 2.72 -21.22 9.14
C ALA A 43 4.19 -21.57 8.82
N ALA A 44 4.69 -21.14 7.66
CA ALA A 44 6.08 -21.37 7.26
C ALA A 44 7.10 -20.57 8.08
N ASP A 45 6.67 -19.42 8.61
CA ASP A 45 7.53 -18.41 9.21
C ASP A 45 7.38 -18.33 10.74
N ALA A 46 6.35 -18.97 11.31
CA ALA A 46 6.03 -18.93 12.73
C ALA A 46 7.19 -19.32 13.65
N LYS A 47 8.07 -20.25 13.22
CA LYS A 47 9.28 -20.59 14.00
C LYS A 47 10.24 -19.40 14.15
N ASN A 48 10.29 -18.52 13.17
CA ASN A 48 11.13 -17.33 13.18
C ASN A 48 10.49 -16.16 13.94
N GLY A 49 9.16 -16.01 13.86
CA GLY A 49 8.45 -14.87 14.46
C GLY A 49 7.87 -15.08 15.87
N TYR A 50 7.77 -16.32 16.38
CA TYR A 50 7.23 -16.54 17.74
C TYR A 50 8.18 -16.03 18.85
N LEU A 51 7.63 -15.66 20.00
CA LEU A 51 8.41 -15.41 21.21
C LEU A 51 8.02 -16.42 22.31
N PRO A 52 8.96 -17.21 22.87
CA PRO A 52 8.66 -18.15 23.95
C PRO A 52 7.92 -17.47 25.11
N GLY A 53 6.85 -18.13 25.58
CA GLY A 53 5.98 -17.62 26.64
C GLY A 53 4.86 -16.68 26.18
N LEU A 54 4.79 -16.34 24.89
CA LEU A 54 3.61 -15.69 24.29
C LEU A 54 2.84 -16.66 23.40
N LEU A 55 1.55 -16.36 23.18
CA LEU A 55 0.70 -17.07 22.24
C LEU A 55 1.20 -16.85 20.79
N PRO A 56 1.56 -17.91 20.04
CA PRO A 56 1.88 -17.81 18.62
C PRO A 56 0.61 -18.02 17.79
N ALA A 57 -0.09 -16.94 17.47
CA ALA A 57 -1.24 -16.98 16.58
C ALA A 57 -0.79 -17.23 15.13
N ILE A 58 -1.67 -17.80 14.31
CA ILE A 58 -1.32 -18.22 12.95
C ILE A 58 -2.08 -17.40 11.90
N ASN A 59 -1.39 -17.03 10.82
CA ASN A 59 -1.99 -16.33 9.68
C ASN A 59 -2.12 -17.27 8.47
N GLY A 60 -3.22 -17.13 7.73
CA GLY A 60 -3.46 -17.79 6.43
C GLY A 60 -3.63 -19.32 6.45
N LEU A 61 -3.63 -19.97 7.62
CA LEU A 61 -3.84 -21.41 7.76
C LEU A 61 -5.17 -21.70 8.47
N ASP A 62 -6.08 -22.41 7.79
CA ASP A 62 -7.43 -22.70 8.26
C ASP A 62 -7.75 -24.21 8.41
N ASN A 63 -6.73 -25.07 8.35
CA ASN A 63 -6.88 -26.49 8.69
C ASN A 63 -6.73 -26.69 10.21
N PRO A 64 -7.78 -27.10 10.94
CA PRO A 64 -7.75 -27.14 12.41
C PRO A 64 -6.64 -28.02 13.00
N THR A 65 -6.41 -29.20 12.42
CA THR A 65 -5.37 -30.13 12.89
C THR A 65 -3.99 -29.51 12.75
N LYS A 66 -3.70 -28.86 11.62
CA LYS A 66 -2.40 -28.21 11.38
C LYS A 66 -2.21 -26.99 12.27
N VAL A 67 -3.24 -26.16 12.47
CA VAL A 67 -3.19 -25.01 13.39
C VAL A 67 -2.86 -25.47 14.81
N LYS A 68 -3.61 -26.45 15.34
CA LYS A 68 -3.37 -26.96 16.70
C LYS A 68 -1.98 -27.57 16.86
N ALA A 69 -1.53 -28.37 15.88
CA ALA A 69 -0.20 -28.98 15.91
C ALA A 69 0.92 -27.92 15.94
N LEU A 70 0.81 -26.88 15.11
CA LEU A 70 1.80 -25.81 15.05
C LEU A 70 1.85 -25.01 16.35
N VAL A 71 0.69 -24.54 16.85
CA VAL A 71 0.61 -23.82 18.13
C VAL A 71 1.17 -24.67 19.27
N ASN A 72 0.79 -25.96 19.35
CA ASN A 72 1.32 -26.86 20.37
C ASN A 72 2.84 -26.98 20.33
N SER A 73 3.44 -26.99 19.14
CA SER A 73 4.90 -27.10 18.99
C SER A 73 5.67 -25.84 19.41
N LEU A 74 5.01 -24.67 19.39
CA LEU A 74 5.62 -23.37 19.69
C LEU A 74 5.20 -22.80 21.06
N HIS A 75 4.22 -23.44 21.72
CA HIS A 75 3.59 -22.94 22.94
C HIS A 75 3.37 -24.06 23.98
N ASP A 76 4.31 -25.01 24.06
CA ASP A 76 4.35 -26.09 25.07
C ASP A 76 3.05 -26.92 25.17
N GLY A 77 2.40 -27.16 24.03
CA GLY A 77 1.13 -27.89 23.96
C GLY A 77 -0.09 -27.11 24.49
N LYS A 78 0.03 -25.80 24.74
CA LYS A 78 -1.03 -24.98 25.33
C LYS A 78 -1.75 -24.14 24.27
N GLY A 79 -3.07 -24.10 24.38
CA GLY A 79 -3.90 -23.09 23.73
C GLY A 79 -3.86 -21.73 24.45
N PRO A 80 -4.76 -20.79 24.11
CA PRO A 80 -5.84 -20.94 23.12
C PRO A 80 -5.32 -21.10 21.69
N TYR A 81 -6.17 -21.58 20.78
CA TYR A 81 -5.85 -21.67 19.35
C TYR A 81 -6.50 -20.50 18.63
N TYR A 82 -5.68 -19.71 17.94
CA TYR A 82 -6.12 -18.47 17.32
C TYR A 82 -5.51 -18.29 15.93
N ILE A 83 -6.38 -18.08 14.95
CA ILE A 83 -6.01 -17.63 13.60
C ILE A 83 -6.15 -16.11 13.59
N ALA A 84 -5.02 -15.40 13.68
CA ALA A 84 -5.00 -13.94 13.82
C ALA A 84 -5.34 -13.22 12.51
N GLU A 85 -5.04 -13.83 11.37
CA GLU A 85 -5.48 -13.35 10.07
C GLU A 85 -5.97 -14.53 9.22
N TRP A 86 -7.28 -14.59 9.04
CA TRP A 86 -7.91 -15.51 8.08
C TRP A 86 -8.30 -14.75 6.83
N TYR A 87 -7.77 -15.16 5.68
CA TYR A 87 -7.94 -14.47 4.39
C TYR A 87 -9.00 -15.15 3.50
N PRO A 88 -10.29 -14.74 3.55
CA PRO A 88 -11.34 -15.28 2.69
C PRO A 88 -11.41 -14.64 1.30
N ALA A 89 -10.50 -13.70 1.00
CA ALA A 89 -10.39 -12.96 -0.25
C ALA A 89 -9.02 -12.24 -0.31
N TRP A 90 -8.85 -11.20 -1.14
CA TRP A 90 -7.56 -10.53 -1.33
C TRP A 90 -7.70 -9.06 -1.79
N PHE A 91 -6.64 -8.28 -1.66
CA PHE A 91 -6.56 -6.89 -2.14
C PHE A 91 -6.07 -6.80 -3.60
N ASP A 92 -6.26 -5.62 -4.21
CA ASP A 92 -5.88 -5.34 -5.59
C ASP A 92 -4.68 -4.41 -5.72
N TRP A 93 -4.07 -4.42 -6.91
CA TRP A 93 -3.05 -3.47 -7.33
C TRP A 93 -3.30 -3.00 -8.76
N TRP A 94 -2.75 -1.84 -9.11
CA TRP A 94 -3.05 -1.19 -10.38
C TRP A 94 -2.60 -2.03 -11.59
N GLY A 95 -3.55 -2.30 -12.50
CA GLY A 95 -3.30 -2.97 -13.77
C GLY A 95 -3.65 -4.46 -13.80
N THR A 96 -4.21 -5.00 -12.72
CA THR A 96 -4.71 -6.38 -12.66
C THR A 96 -6.24 -6.45 -12.59
N LYS A 97 -6.78 -7.66 -12.77
CA LYS A 97 -8.20 -7.94 -12.56
C LYS A 97 -8.50 -7.92 -11.07
N HIS A 98 -9.65 -7.35 -10.70
CA HIS A 98 -10.16 -7.37 -9.33
C HIS A 98 -10.22 -8.80 -8.76
N HIS A 99 -9.66 -8.99 -7.57
CA HIS A 99 -9.67 -10.26 -6.86
C HIS A 99 -11.02 -10.49 -6.20
N THR A 100 -11.69 -11.55 -6.62
CA THR A 100 -12.94 -12.01 -6.01
C THR A 100 -12.85 -13.49 -5.71
N VAL A 101 -13.40 -13.92 -4.59
CA VAL A 101 -13.47 -15.31 -4.17
C VAL A 101 -14.90 -15.67 -3.75
N PRO A 102 -15.52 -16.70 -4.35
CA PRO A 102 -16.85 -17.15 -3.95
C PRO A 102 -16.92 -17.53 -2.46
N ALA A 103 -18.01 -17.14 -1.80
CA ALA A 103 -18.22 -17.38 -0.37
C ALA A 103 -18.20 -18.90 -0.02
N GLU A 104 -18.67 -19.73 -0.95
CA GLU A 104 -18.76 -21.18 -0.83
C GLU A 104 -17.37 -21.83 -0.63
N GLN A 105 -16.31 -21.22 -1.17
CA GLN A 105 -14.95 -21.73 -1.03
C GLN A 105 -14.44 -21.68 0.42
N TYR A 106 -14.97 -20.75 1.23
CA TYR A 106 -14.51 -20.49 2.59
C TYR A 106 -15.54 -20.76 3.69
N ALA A 107 -16.84 -20.82 3.36
CA ALA A 107 -17.88 -21.08 4.35
C ALA A 107 -17.68 -22.40 5.11
N GLY A 108 -17.32 -23.48 4.40
CA GLY A 108 -17.02 -24.77 5.05
C GLY A 108 -15.73 -24.76 5.86
N ARG A 109 -14.74 -23.95 5.46
CA ARG A 109 -13.48 -23.80 6.22
C ARG A 109 -13.73 -23.06 7.53
N LEU A 110 -14.49 -21.97 7.48
CA LEU A 110 -14.94 -21.23 8.66
C LEU A 110 -15.70 -22.15 9.61
N ASP A 111 -16.65 -22.95 9.09
CA ASP A 111 -17.41 -23.92 9.87
C ASP A 111 -16.50 -24.92 10.59
N SER A 112 -15.50 -25.46 9.89
CA SER A 112 -14.54 -26.42 10.46
C SER A 112 -13.64 -25.82 11.55
N VAL A 113 -13.23 -24.55 11.40
CA VAL A 113 -12.40 -23.82 12.37
C VAL A 113 -13.20 -23.57 13.66
N LEU A 114 -14.42 -23.05 13.52
CA LEU A 114 -15.30 -22.78 14.66
C LEU A 114 -15.72 -24.08 15.37
N ALA A 115 -16.06 -25.14 14.63
CA ALA A 115 -16.39 -26.45 15.19
C ALA A 115 -15.23 -27.06 15.99
N ALA A 116 -13.99 -26.75 15.62
CA ALA A 116 -12.80 -27.21 16.33
C ALA A 116 -12.46 -26.37 17.58
N GLY A 117 -13.27 -25.36 17.92
CA GLY A 117 -13.05 -24.45 19.04
C GLY A 117 -11.85 -23.51 18.83
N ILE A 118 -11.53 -23.18 17.57
CA ILE A 118 -10.43 -22.27 17.21
C ILE A 118 -11.02 -20.87 17.01
N SER A 119 -10.42 -19.88 17.67
CA SER A 119 -10.77 -18.47 17.47
C SER A 119 -10.23 -17.96 16.14
N ILE A 120 -10.91 -17.00 15.52
CA ILE A 120 -10.55 -16.46 14.22
C ILE A 120 -10.78 -14.96 14.16
N ASN A 121 -9.89 -14.27 13.46
CA ASN A 121 -10.09 -12.89 13.02
C ASN A 121 -10.11 -12.84 11.49
N MET A 122 -11.19 -12.30 10.91
CA MET A 122 -11.41 -12.27 9.47
C MET A 122 -10.68 -11.06 8.86
N TYR A 123 -9.66 -11.31 8.04
CA TYR A 123 -8.89 -10.31 7.33
C TYR A 123 -9.26 -10.31 5.83
N MET A 124 -10.06 -9.39 5.32
CA MET A 124 -10.78 -8.32 6.02
C MET A 124 -12.26 -8.69 6.21
N PHE A 125 -12.83 -8.37 7.37
CA PHE A 125 -14.28 -8.36 7.55
C PHE A 125 -14.93 -7.16 6.84
N HIS A 126 -14.26 -6.00 6.92
CA HIS A 126 -14.53 -4.79 6.15
C HIS A 126 -13.19 -4.12 5.92
N GLY A 127 -12.79 -3.93 4.66
CA GLY A 127 -11.52 -3.27 4.37
C GLY A 127 -11.68 -1.76 4.13
N GLY A 128 -12.74 -1.33 3.44
CA GLY A 128 -13.05 0.09 3.25
C GLY A 128 -12.20 0.75 2.16
N THR A 129 -11.67 1.94 2.43
CA THR A 129 -10.94 2.75 1.43
C THR A 129 -9.61 3.24 1.98
N THR A 130 -8.56 3.06 1.19
CA THR A 130 -7.27 3.70 1.38
C THR A 130 -7.30 5.10 0.77
N ARG A 131 -7.42 6.12 1.63
CA ARG A 131 -7.60 7.52 1.21
C ARG A 131 -6.28 8.23 0.91
N GLY A 132 -6.35 9.22 0.03
CA GLY A 132 -5.20 10.07 -0.30
C GLY A 132 -4.03 9.25 -0.86
N PHE A 133 -2.84 9.46 -0.29
CA PHE A 133 -1.60 8.77 -0.67
C PHE A 133 -1.19 7.65 0.31
N MET A 134 -2.14 7.12 1.06
CA MET A 134 -1.86 6.13 2.13
C MET A 134 -1.71 4.69 1.62
N ASN A 135 -1.78 4.47 0.31
CA ASN A 135 -1.64 3.15 -0.26
C ASN A 135 -0.21 2.63 -0.14
N GLY A 136 -0.10 1.33 0.08
CA GLY A 136 1.17 0.64 0.04
C GLY A 136 1.44 0.02 -1.32
N ALA A 137 2.48 -0.82 -1.35
CA ALA A 137 2.86 -1.57 -2.53
C ALA A 137 3.55 -2.87 -2.15
N ASN A 138 3.53 -3.82 -3.07
CA ASN A 138 4.37 -5.01 -3.00
C ASN A 138 5.50 -4.94 -4.03
N TYR A 139 6.60 -5.63 -3.72
CA TYR A 139 7.66 -5.87 -4.68
C TYR A 139 8.42 -7.15 -4.32
N LYS A 140 8.69 -7.98 -5.33
CA LYS A 140 9.42 -9.25 -5.23
C LYS A 140 10.21 -9.46 -6.52
N ASP A 141 11.26 -10.27 -6.49
CA ASP A 141 12.19 -10.43 -7.63
C ASP A 141 11.49 -10.82 -8.94
N ASN A 142 10.43 -11.62 -8.81
CA ASN A 142 9.75 -12.27 -9.93
C ASN A 142 8.47 -11.55 -10.37
N THR A 143 8.08 -10.44 -9.75
CA THR A 143 6.94 -9.63 -10.20
C THR A 143 7.31 -8.16 -10.32
N PRO A 144 6.57 -7.38 -11.13
CA PRO A 144 6.75 -5.94 -11.14
C PRO A 144 6.46 -5.31 -9.77
N TYR A 145 6.82 -4.04 -9.63
CA TYR A 145 6.31 -3.22 -8.52
C TYR A 145 4.77 -3.18 -8.61
N GLU A 146 4.09 -3.45 -7.49
CA GLU A 146 2.63 -3.64 -7.40
C GLU A 146 2.03 -2.59 -6.45
N PRO A 147 1.78 -1.35 -6.92
CA PRO A 147 1.14 -0.33 -6.09
C PRO A 147 -0.33 -0.68 -5.88
N GLN A 148 -0.75 -0.75 -4.63
CA GLN A 148 -2.10 -1.12 -4.23
C GLN A 148 -3.09 -0.01 -4.64
N ILE A 149 -4.31 -0.39 -5.00
CA ILE A 149 -5.34 0.58 -5.42
C ILE A 149 -5.95 1.31 -4.21
N SER A 150 -6.74 2.37 -4.46
CA SER A 150 -7.42 3.11 -3.40
C SER A 150 -8.54 2.32 -2.73
N SER A 151 -9.32 1.54 -3.49
CA SER A 151 -10.32 0.65 -2.90
C SER A 151 -9.62 -0.42 -2.08
N TYR A 152 -10.06 -0.57 -0.83
CA TYR A 152 -9.68 -1.69 0.02
C TYR A 152 -10.91 -2.56 0.29
N ASP A 153 -11.83 -2.66 -0.68
CA ASP A 153 -13.02 -3.52 -0.62
C ASP A 153 -12.66 -4.96 -0.22
N TYR A 154 -11.56 -5.47 -0.79
CA TYR A 154 -10.96 -6.77 -0.50
C TYR A 154 -11.85 -7.95 -0.93
N ASP A 155 -13.01 -7.74 -1.56
CA ASP A 155 -14.11 -8.71 -1.66
C ASP A 155 -14.45 -9.28 -0.26
N ALA A 156 -14.45 -8.39 0.73
CA ALA A 156 -14.76 -8.69 2.12
C ALA A 156 -16.25 -9.01 2.32
N PRO A 157 -16.64 -9.57 3.48
CA PRO A 157 -18.03 -9.69 3.88
C PRO A 157 -18.81 -8.36 3.77
N LEU A 158 -18.22 -7.23 4.16
CA LEU A 158 -18.79 -5.91 3.90
C LEU A 158 -18.09 -5.26 2.71
N ASP A 159 -18.87 -4.67 1.80
CA ASP A 159 -18.32 -3.90 0.68
C ASP A 159 -17.56 -2.65 1.16
N GLU A 160 -16.86 -1.96 0.25
CA GLU A 160 -16.14 -0.72 0.55
C GLU A 160 -17.01 0.36 1.20
N ALA A 161 -18.30 0.42 0.85
CA ALA A 161 -19.26 1.35 1.45
C ALA A 161 -19.79 0.86 2.83
N GLY A 162 -19.41 -0.33 3.27
CA GLY A 162 -19.77 -0.97 4.53
C GLY A 162 -21.18 -1.56 4.54
N ASN A 163 -21.69 -2.04 3.41
CA ASN A 163 -22.94 -2.79 3.30
C ASN A 163 -22.69 -4.30 3.33
N ALA A 164 -23.64 -5.05 3.90
CA ALA A 164 -23.59 -6.50 3.93
C ALA A 164 -23.70 -7.10 2.52
N THR A 165 -22.75 -7.97 2.15
CA THR A 165 -22.77 -8.71 0.88
C THR A 165 -23.41 -10.10 1.04
N ALA A 166 -23.55 -10.83 -0.08
CA ALA A 166 -23.91 -12.25 -0.04
C ALA A 166 -22.90 -13.09 0.77
N LYS A 167 -21.61 -12.72 0.74
CA LYS A 167 -20.56 -13.37 1.53
C LYS A 167 -20.76 -13.14 3.02
N PHE A 168 -21.15 -11.93 3.44
CA PHE A 168 -21.53 -11.66 4.83
C PHE A 168 -22.69 -12.54 5.27
N MET A 169 -23.77 -12.65 4.48
CA MET A 169 -24.92 -13.48 4.84
C MET A 169 -24.53 -14.94 5.02
N LYS A 170 -23.69 -15.47 4.11
CA LYS A 170 -23.20 -16.85 4.19
C LYS A 170 -22.35 -17.12 5.43
N PHE A 171 -21.40 -16.25 5.73
CA PHE A 171 -20.55 -16.41 6.91
C PHE A 171 -21.33 -16.21 8.22
N ARG A 172 -22.29 -15.29 8.21
CA ARG A 172 -23.23 -15.08 9.32
C ARG A 172 -24.04 -16.35 9.63
N ASP A 173 -24.54 -17.05 8.60
CA ASP A 173 -25.25 -18.32 8.78
C ASP A 173 -24.37 -19.40 9.39
N VAL A 174 -23.08 -19.45 9.03
CA VAL A 174 -22.11 -20.36 9.65
C VAL A 174 -21.91 -20.00 11.12
N ILE A 175 -21.62 -18.72 11.43
CA ILE A 175 -21.40 -18.25 12.80
C ILE A 175 -22.60 -18.55 13.69
N GLN A 176 -23.83 -18.36 13.20
CA GLN A 176 -25.06 -18.63 13.94
C GLN A 176 -25.17 -20.08 14.47
N LYS A 177 -24.56 -21.06 13.78
CA LYS A 177 -24.54 -22.48 14.20
C LYS A 177 -23.65 -22.73 15.42
N HIS A 178 -22.64 -21.90 15.63
CA HIS A 178 -21.62 -22.06 16.67
C HIS A 178 -21.87 -21.20 17.91
N LEU A 179 -23.00 -20.49 17.98
CA LEU A 179 -23.40 -19.73 19.14
C LEU A 179 -24.07 -20.62 20.21
N PRO A 180 -24.07 -20.21 21.49
CA PRO A 180 -24.81 -20.91 22.53
C PRO A 180 -26.29 -21.08 22.14
N ALA A 181 -26.87 -22.22 22.49
CA ALA A 181 -28.26 -22.54 22.15
C ALA A 181 -29.23 -21.40 22.57
N GLY A 182 -30.13 -21.04 21.65
CA GLY A 182 -31.07 -19.93 21.84
C GLY A 182 -30.53 -18.53 21.53
N THR A 183 -29.22 -18.38 21.32
CA THR A 183 -28.63 -17.08 20.92
C THR A 183 -29.00 -16.76 19.47
N LYS A 184 -29.46 -15.54 19.23
CA LYS A 184 -29.73 -15.02 17.88
C LYS A 184 -28.78 -13.88 17.57
N LEU A 185 -28.18 -13.90 16.39
CA LEU A 185 -27.39 -12.77 15.90
C LEU A 185 -28.28 -11.52 15.70
N PRO A 186 -27.75 -10.32 15.97
CA PRO A 186 -28.50 -9.06 15.85
C PRO A 186 -28.93 -8.80 14.40
N ILE A 187 -30.03 -8.08 14.18
CA ILE A 187 -30.52 -7.77 12.83
C ILE A 187 -29.43 -7.14 11.97
N VAL A 188 -29.43 -7.46 10.67
CA VAL A 188 -28.52 -6.84 9.71
C VAL A 188 -29.03 -5.43 9.42
N PRO A 189 -28.21 -4.37 9.58
CA PRO A 189 -28.60 -3.02 9.21
C PRO A 189 -28.97 -2.91 7.74
N ALA A 190 -29.91 -2.02 7.41
CA ALA A 190 -30.22 -1.70 6.02
C ALA A 190 -28.99 -1.12 5.31
N ALA A 191 -28.87 -1.39 4.00
CA ALA A 191 -27.82 -0.80 3.19
C ALA A 191 -27.93 0.73 3.20
N LYS A 192 -26.78 1.40 3.13
CA LYS A 192 -26.71 2.86 3.11
C LYS A 192 -27.32 3.38 1.79
N PRO A 193 -28.12 4.46 1.81
CA PRO A 193 -28.65 5.03 0.58
C PRO A 193 -27.50 5.55 -0.30
N ALA A 194 -27.57 5.25 -1.59
CA ALA A 194 -26.69 5.81 -2.61
C ALA A 194 -27.48 6.79 -3.48
N MET A 195 -26.79 7.77 -4.06
CA MET A 195 -27.38 8.72 -5.00
C MET A 195 -26.53 8.83 -6.26
N GLU A 196 -27.18 9.09 -7.38
CA GLU A 196 -26.52 9.55 -8.59
C GLU A 196 -26.36 11.08 -8.51
N ILE A 197 -25.17 11.57 -8.80
CA ILE A 197 -24.90 13.01 -8.92
C ILE A 197 -24.80 13.32 -10.42
N PRO A 198 -25.57 14.29 -10.95
CA PRO A 198 -25.45 14.73 -12.35
C PRO A 198 -24.03 15.17 -12.70
N ALA A 199 -23.70 15.14 -13.99
CA ALA A 199 -22.37 15.51 -14.47
C ALA A 199 -21.94 16.91 -13.97
N ILE A 200 -20.82 16.96 -13.24
CA ILE A 200 -20.22 18.19 -12.73
C ILE A 200 -19.33 18.79 -13.82
N GLN A 201 -19.64 20.00 -14.27
CA GLN A 201 -18.82 20.72 -15.25
C GLN A 201 -17.63 21.39 -14.55
N LEU A 202 -16.40 21.02 -14.93
CA LEU A 202 -15.17 21.63 -14.44
C LEU A 202 -14.81 22.84 -15.32
N ASN A 203 -15.24 24.03 -14.91
CA ASN A 203 -15.07 25.28 -15.66
C ASN A 203 -13.78 26.06 -15.32
N GLN A 204 -12.94 25.51 -14.44
CA GLN A 204 -11.72 26.14 -13.97
C GLN A 204 -10.57 25.14 -13.96
N THR A 205 -9.37 25.60 -14.31
CA THR A 205 -8.14 24.78 -14.32
C THR A 205 -6.96 25.56 -13.74
N ALA A 206 -5.97 24.85 -13.20
CA ALA A 206 -4.76 25.45 -12.66
C ALA A 206 -3.54 24.66 -13.14
N GLY A 207 -2.82 25.16 -14.15
CA GLY A 207 -1.66 24.45 -14.68
C GLY A 207 -0.59 24.23 -13.61
N LEU A 208 -0.06 23.00 -13.52
CA LEU A 208 0.89 22.64 -12.47
C LEU A 208 2.15 23.51 -12.49
N LEU A 209 2.71 23.75 -13.68
CA LEU A 209 3.96 24.50 -13.87
C LEU A 209 3.81 25.99 -13.51
N GLU A 210 2.60 26.52 -13.54
CA GLU A 210 2.27 27.91 -13.18
C GLU A 210 2.05 28.07 -11.66
N ASN A 211 1.88 26.95 -10.94
CA ASN A 211 1.58 26.90 -9.52
C ASN A 211 2.70 26.23 -8.69
N LEU A 212 3.93 26.23 -9.21
CA LEU A 212 5.06 25.62 -8.52
C LEU A 212 5.45 26.42 -7.26
N PRO A 213 5.76 25.74 -6.15
CA PRO A 213 6.29 26.38 -4.95
C PRO A 213 7.75 26.83 -5.14
N SER A 214 8.37 27.34 -4.08
CA SER A 214 9.81 27.58 -4.07
C SER A 214 10.61 26.28 -4.23
N PRO A 215 11.61 26.23 -5.13
CA PRO A 215 12.41 25.02 -5.32
C PRO A 215 13.51 24.86 -4.26
N LYS A 216 13.89 23.61 -3.98
CA LYS A 216 15.20 23.28 -3.41
C LYS A 216 16.20 23.03 -4.53
N SER A 217 17.37 23.67 -4.47
CA SER A 217 18.44 23.45 -5.45
C SER A 217 19.48 22.47 -4.92
N ASN A 218 19.98 21.57 -5.77
CA ASN A 218 21.09 20.68 -5.44
C ASN A 218 21.85 20.24 -6.69
N LEU A 219 23.10 19.79 -6.52
CA LEU A 219 23.90 19.31 -7.65
C LEU A 219 23.33 18.02 -8.26
N THR A 220 22.79 17.12 -7.45
CA THR A 220 22.14 15.85 -7.83
C THR A 220 20.66 15.87 -7.45
N PRO A 221 19.81 15.03 -8.06
CA PRO A 221 18.42 14.91 -7.59
C PRO A 221 18.41 14.41 -6.13
N LEU A 222 17.50 14.94 -5.33
CA LEU A 222 17.23 14.50 -3.97
C LEU A 222 16.00 13.60 -3.96
N THR A 223 16.01 12.61 -3.10
CA THR A 223 14.83 11.79 -2.81
C THR A 223 13.74 12.62 -2.13
N PHE A 224 12.51 12.09 -2.12
CA PHE A 224 11.38 12.70 -1.41
C PHE A 224 11.72 12.91 0.08
N GLU A 225 12.37 11.94 0.71
CA GLU A 225 12.77 11.98 2.11
C GLU A 225 13.83 13.05 2.38
N GLU A 226 14.80 13.22 1.48
CA GLU A 226 15.82 14.29 1.58
C GLU A 226 15.24 15.70 1.31
N LEU A 227 14.05 15.76 0.71
CA LEU A 227 13.23 16.97 0.57
C LEU A 227 12.29 17.18 1.77
N ASN A 228 12.28 16.27 2.75
CA ASN A 228 11.35 16.25 3.87
C ASN A 228 9.88 16.22 3.40
N GLN A 229 9.60 15.36 2.41
CA GLN A 229 8.27 15.15 1.85
C GLN A 229 7.90 13.66 1.87
N ASP A 230 6.76 13.35 2.48
CA ASP A 230 6.33 11.96 2.62
C ASP A 230 5.60 11.42 1.38
N TYR A 231 4.71 12.22 0.78
CA TYR A 231 3.74 11.74 -0.22
C TYR A 231 3.58 12.72 -1.39
N GLY A 232 2.76 12.33 -2.38
CA GLY A 232 2.41 13.17 -3.53
C GLY A 232 3.47 13.11 -4.62
N PHE A 233 3.89 14.29 -5.10
CA PHE A 233 4.72 14.42 -6.30
C PHE A 233 5.94 15.29 -6.04
N VAL A 234 7.00 15.12 -6.82
CA VAL A 234 8.12 16.05 -6.90
C VAL A 234 8.43 16.33 -8.36
N LEU A 235 8.48 17.61 -8.74
CA LEU A 235 8.99 18.02 -10.04
C LEU A 235 10.51 18.23 -9.96
N TYR A 236 11.27 17.50 -10.77
CA TYR A 236 12.70 17.66 -10.93
C TYR A 236 12.99 18.42 -12.23
N ARG A 237 13.60 19.61 -12.11
CA ARG A 237 13.92 20.50 -13.23
C ARG A 237 15.42 20.69 -13.39
N THR A 238 15.92 20.59 -14.61
CA THR A 238 17.28 21.02 -14.97
C THR A 238 17.32 21.61 -16.39
N GLN A 239 18.43 22.27 -16.73
CA GLN A 239 18.70 22.81 -18.05
C GLN A 239 19.68 21.90 -18.80
N ILE A 240 19.35 21.52 -20.04
CA ILE A 240 20.21 20.70 -20.90
C ILE A 240 20.40 21.35 -22.27
N GLN A 241 21.52 21.04 -22.94
CA GLN A 241 21.75 21.47 -24.31
C GLN A 241 20.97 20.55 -25.27
N GLY A 242 20.08 21.16 -26.07
CA GLY A 242 19.28 20.48 -27.06
C GLY A 242 19.97 20.31 -28.42
N GLY A 243 19.18 20.16 -29.48
CA GLY A 243 19.66 19.94 -30.85
C GLY A 243 20.14 18.51 -31.11
N LYS A 244 19.73 17.55 -30.27
CA LYS A 244 20.07 16.13 -30.40
C LYS A 244 18.90 15.23 -30.05
N ASN A 245 18.92 14.05 -30.64
CA ASN A 245 18.03 12.95 -30.32
C ASN A 245 18.80 11.91 -29.50
N SER A 246 18.59 11.86 -28.18
CA SER A 246 19.37 11.00 -27.29
C SER A 246 18.51 10.37 -26.20
N MET A 247 19.05 9.31 -25.61
CA MET A 247 18.37 8.56 -24.54
C MET A 247 18.45 9.31 -23.21
N LEU A 248 17.29 9.55 -22.60
CA LEU A 248 17.16 9.89 -21.18
C LEU A 248 17.04 8.58 -20.40
N LYS A 249 17.78 8.44 -19.29
CA LYS A 249 17.71 7.29 -18.39
C LYS A 249 17.64 7.73 -16.93
N LEU A 250 16.62 7.28 -16.20
CA LEU A 250 16.42 7.54 -14.77
C LEU A 250 16.83 6.28 -14.00
N LYS A 251 18.00 6.31 -13.37
CA LYS A 251 18.45 5.17 -12.55
C LYS A 251 17.65 5.12 -11.26
N GLU A 252 17.03 3.96 -11.01
CA GLU A 252 16.17 3.70 -9.86
C GLU A 252 15.04 4.74 -9.73
N LEU A 253 14.22 4.88 -10.78
CA LEU A 253 12.97 5.66 -10.74
C LEU A 253 11.97 5.03 -9.76
N ARG A 254 11.42 5.84 -8.86
CA ARG A 254 10.42 5.44 -7.86
C ARG A 254 9.29 6.48 -7.75
N ASP A 255 8.16 6.31 -8.45
CA ASP A 255 7.81 5.12 -9.26
C ASP A 255 7.26 5.42 -10.65
N TYR A 256 6.58 6.55 -10.84
CA TYR A 256 6.04 6.93 -12.14
C TYR A 256 6.51 8.34 -12.50
N ALA A 257 6.99 8.54 -13.72
CA ALA A 257 7.46 9.84 -14.18
C ALA A 257 6.71 10.32 -15.42
N VAL A 258 6.32 11.59 -15.42
CA VAL A 258 5.92 12.35 -16.61
C VAL A 258 7.10 13.22 -17.03
N VAL A 259 7.62 12.98 -18.23
CA VAL A 259 8.78 13.72 -18.78
C VAL A 259 8.27 14.84 -19.67
N MET A 260 8.77 16.04 -19.45
CA MET A 260 8.40 17.25 -20.17
C MET A 260 9.64 17.96 -20.72
N VAL A 261 9.53 18.46 -21.96
CA VAL A 261 10.54 19.27 -22.63
C VAL A 261 9.92 20.64 -22.91
N ASN A 262 10.49 21.70 -22.33
CA ASN A 262 9.97 23.07 -22.43
C ASN A 262 8.47 23.15 -22.09
N GLY A 263 8.06 22.46 -21.01
CA GLY A 263 6.66 22.43 -20.53
C GLY A 263 5.70 21.54 -21.32
N LYS A 264 6.16 20.83 -22.36
CA LYS A 264 5.35 19.87 -23.13
C LYS A 264 5.68 18.44 -22.74
N THR A 265 4.66 17.64 -22.42
CA THR A 265 4.81 16.21 -22.14
C THR A 265 5.29 15.49 -23.38
N VAL A 266 6.38 14.74 -23.25
CA VAL A 266 7.00 13.96 -24.34
C VAL A 266 6.96 12.47 -24.09
N GLY A 267 6.65 12.04 -22.86
CA GLY A 267 6.46 10.63 -22.54
C GLY A 267 6.38 10.37 -21.05
N THR A 268 6.26 9.09 -20.71
CA THR A 268 6.13 8.63 -19.31
C THR A 268 7.02 7.41 -19.07
N LEU A 269 7.43 7.21 -17.83
CA LEU A 269 8.17 6.04 -17.38
C LEU A 269 7.45 5.42 -16.18
N ASP A 270 7.20 4.12 -16.24
CA ASP A 270 6.45 3.38 -15.23
C ASP A 270 7.29 2.24 -14.64
N ARG A 271 7.59 2.32 -13.34
CA ARG A 271 8.32 1.28 -12.60
C ARG A 271 7.64 -0.09 -12.67
N ARG A 272 6.30 -0.14 -12.73
CA ARG A 272 5.55 -1.41 -12.88
C ARG A 272 5.86 -2.09 -14.21
N LYS A 273 6.20 -1.32 -15.24
CA LYS A 273 6.58 -1.81 -16.56
C LYS A 273 8.10 -1.94 -16.74
N LYS A 274 8.88 -1.75 -15.66
CA LYS A 274 10.35 -1.70 -15.68
C LYS A 274 10.89 -0.67 -16.69
N GLN A 275 10.15 0.41 -16.92
CA GLN A 275 10.57 1.48 -17.81
C GLN A 275 11.45 2.47 -17.05
N ASP A 276 12.70 2.61 -17.48
CA ASP A 276 13.67 3.53 -16.87
C ASP A 276 14.27 4.52 -17.89
N SER A 277 13.91 4.40 -19.17
CA SER A 277 14.54 5.14 -20.26
C SER A 277 13.55 5.59 -21.32
N LEU A 278 13.76 6.80 -21.87
CA LEU A 278 12.92 7.42 -22.89
C LEU A 278 13.81 8.12 -23.93
N GLN A 279 13.55 7.87 -25.22
CA GLN A 279 14.23 8.59 -26.30
C GLN A 279 13.67 10.02 -26.40
N LEU A 280 14.53 11.03 -26.30
CA LEU A 280 14.12 12.44 -26.39
C LEU A 280 14.65 13.10 -27.67
N ASN A 281 13.74 13.67 -28.45
CA ASN A 281 14.09 14.57 -29.56
C ASN A 281 14.03 16.02 -29.09
N LEU A 282 15.20 16.62 -28.84
CA LEU A 282 15.28 17.97 -28.25
C LEU A 282 15.37 19.05 -29.32
N PRO A 283 14.60 20.15 -29.20
CA PRO A 283 14.78 21.33 -30.07
C PRO A 283 16.18 21.92 -29.87
N ALA A 284 16.67 22.67 -30.86
CA ALA A 284 17.96 23.34 -30.78
C ALA A 284 18.00 24.39 -29.65
N GLY A 285 19.19 24.61 -29.09
CA GLY A 285 19.42 25.60 -28.03
C GLY A 285 19.25 25.04 -26.62
N GLN A 286 19.11 25.95 -25.64
CA GLN A 286 18.91 25.56 -24.24
C GLN A 286 17.49 25.03 -24.03
N VAL A 287 17.39 23.86 -23.40
CA VAL A 287 16.13 23.17 -23.13
C VAL A 287 15.91 23.05 -21.62
N THR A 288 14.68 23.30 -21.18
CA THR A 288 14.20 22.95 -19.84
C THR A 288 13.71 21.51 -19.87
N LEU A 289 14.36 20.65 -19.09
CA LEU A 289 13.90 19.28 -18.84
C LEU A 289 13.20 19.25 -17.48
N ASP A 290 11.94 18.83 -17.50
CA ASP A 290 11.09 18.66 -16.34
C ASP A 290 10.70 17.18 -16.21
N ILE A 291 10.85 16.62 -15.02
CA ILE A 291 10.48 15.24 -14.69
C ILE A 291 9.57 15.30 -13.46
N LEU A 292 8.27 15.16 -13.67
CA LEU A 292 7.30 15.08 -12.57
C LEU A 292 7.23 13.62 -12.11
N VAL A 293 7.67 13.34 -10.88
CA VAL A 293 7.67 12.00 -10.31
C VAL A 293 6.55 11.86 -9.29
N GLU A 294 5.78 10.80 -9.40
CA GLU A 294 4.75 10.37 -8.45
C GLU A 294 5.28 9.25 -7.54
N ASN A 295 5.02 9.37 -6.24
CA ASN A 295 5.16 8.28 -5.28
C ASN A 295 3.88 7.43 -5.31
N LEU A 296 3.95 6.22 -5.89
CA LEU A 296 2.79 5.33 -6.02
C LEU A 296 2.56 4.43 -4.79
N GLY A 297 3.22 4.70 -3.66
CA GLY A 297 3.05 3.95 -2.40
C GLY A 297 4.33 3.24 -1.97
N ARG A 298 4.71 3.35 -0.70
CA ARG A 298 5.90 2.64 -0.18
C ARG A 298 5.60 1.14 -0.04
N ILE A 299 6.63 0.33 -0.27
CA ILE A 299 6.57 -1.12 -0.09
C ILE A 299 6.24 -1.39 1.38
N ASN A 300 5.23 -2.21 1.66
CA ASN A 300 4.76 -2.50 3.01
C ASN A 300 5.02 -3.95 3.45
N PHE A 301 5.65 -4.76 2.60
CA PHE A 301 5.97 -6.16 2.92
C PHE A 301 7.27 -6.65 2.25
N GLY A 302 7.93 -7.59 2.91
CA GLY A 302 9.02 -8.39 2.36
C GLY A 302 10.40 -7.73 2.36
N LYS A 303 11.37 -8.40 1.73
CA LYS A 303 12.81 -8.05 1.81
C LYS A 303 13.19 -6.64 1.37
N TYR A 304 12.32 -5.95 0.61
CA TYR A 304 12.55 -4.61 0.10
C TYR A 304 11.96 -3.51 1.00
N LEU A 305 11.43 -3.85 2.17
CA LEU A 305 10.79 -2.92 3.11
C LEU A 305 11.67 -1.72 3.50
N LEU A 306 12.99 -1.90 3.59
CA LEU A 306 13.89 -0.78 3.90
C LEU A 306 14.39 -0.03 2.65
N GLN A 307 14.13 -0.56 1.45
CA GLN A 307 14.50 0.06 0.19
C GLN A 307 13.34 0.90 -0.34
N ASN A 308 12.97 1.94 0.41
CA ASN A 308 11.69 2.63 0.23
C ASN A 308 11.75 4.13 -0.05
N LYS A 309 12.96 4.68 -0.24
CA LYS A 309 13.11 6.07 -0.72
C LYS A 309 12.38 6.26 -2.05
N LYS A 310 11.83 7.47 -2.26
CA LYS A 310 11.01 7.81 -3.44
C LYS A 310 11.61 8.95 -4.26
N GLY A 311 11.13 9.10 -5.50
CA GLY A 311 11.64 10.04 -6.48
C GLY A 311 12.69 9.43 -7.40
N ILE A 312 13.74 10.20 -7.69
CA ILE A 312 14.93 9.70 -8.40
C ILE A 312 15.98 9.37 -7.34
N THR A 313 16.21 8.09 -7.05
CA THR A 313 17.06 7.71 -5.91
C THR A 313 18.54 7.61 -6.21
N GLU A 314 18.92 7.59 -7.48
CA GLU A 314 20.32 7.68 -7.90
C GLU A 314 20.57 8.92 -8.76
N LYS A 315 20.46 8.77 -10.08
CA LYS A 315 20.87 9.80 -11.04
C LYS A 315 20.10 9.72 -12.34
N VAL A 316 20.11 10.83 -13.05
CA VAL A 316 19.55 10.95 -14.39
C VAL A 316 20.70 11.07 -15.38
N LEU A 317 20.68 10.24 -16.42
CA LEU A 317 21.63 10.29 -17.52
C LEU A 317 20.93 10.80 -18.77
N PHE A 318 21.63 11.62 -19.55
CA PHE A 318 21.24 11.96 -20.91
C PHE A 318 22.43 11.74 -21.82
N ASP A 319 22.26 10.89 -22.85
CA ASP A 319 23.36 10.54 -23.76
C ASP A 319 24.57 9.92 -23.02
N GLY A 320 24.29 9.15 -21.96
CA GLY A 320 25.30 8.54 -21.08
C GLY A 320 25.94 9.48 -20.05
N ALA A 321 25.81 10.81 -20.21
CA ALA A 321 26.34 11.80 -19.29
C ALA A 321 25.35 12.09 -18.14
N GLU A 322 25.86 12.24 -16.92
CA GLU A 322 25.01 12.55 -15.77
C GLU A 322 24.56 14.01 -15.77
N LEU A 323 23.25 14.22 -15.61
CA LEU A 323 22.65 15.54 -15.49
C LEU A 323 22.77 16.08 -14.06
N LYS A 324 23.11 17.36 -13.96
CA LYS A 324 23.39 18.05 -12.70
C LYS A 324 22.54 19.31 -12.54
N ASN A 325 22.70 20.02 -11.43
CA ASN A 325 22.12 21.35 -11.14
C ASN A 325 20.58 21.34 -11.17
N TRP A 326 20.00 20.56 -10.26
CA TRP A 326 18.57 20.33 -10.16
C TRP A 326 17.88 21.38 -9.32
N LYS A 327 16.70 21.81 -9.78
CA LYS A 327 15.68 22.49 -8.98
C LYS A 327 14.55 21.50 -8.73
N MET A 328 14.20 21.26 -7.48
CA MET A 328 13.18 20.30 -7.08
C MET A 328 12.03 21.01 -6.39
N TYR A 329 10.81 20.73 -6.84
CA TYR A 329 9.59 21.36 -6.35
C TYR A 329 8.72 20.30 -5.67
N GLY A 330 8.58 20.41 -4.36
CA GLY A 330 7.77 19.48 -3.58
C GLY A 330 6.27 19.76 -3.71
N LEU A 331 5.49 18.75 -4.05
CA LEU A 331 4.05 18.83 -4.28
C LEU A 331 3.32 17.78 -3.40
N PRO A 332 3.28 17.98 -2.07
CA PRO A 332 2.61 17.04 -1.15
C PRO A 332 1.08 17.12 -1.21
N PHE A 333 0.53 18.20 -1.78
CA PHE A 333 -0.91 18.50 -1.84
C PHE A 333 -1.65 18.51 -0.49
N SER A 334 -0.92 18.66 0.63
CA SER A 334 -1.51 18.83 1.97
C SER A 334 -2.20 20.18 2.18
N ASN A 335 -1.90 21.17 1.32
CA ASN A 335 -2.58 22.47 1.30
C ASN A 335 -2.74 22.96 -0.14
N ILE A 336 -3.98 23.02 -0.62
CA ILE A 336 -4.33 23.45 -1.98
C ILE A 336 -4.82 24.91 -2.06
N LYS A 337 -4.94 25.62 -0.93
CA LYS A 337 -5.40 27.02 -0.91
C LYS A 337 -4.58 27.97 -1.79
N PRO A 338 -3.26 27.82 -1.94
CA PRO A 338 -2.46 28.71 -2.78
C PRO A 338 -2.64 28.50 -4.29
N ILE A 339 -3.32 27.44 -4.73
CA ILE A 339 -3.48 27.10 -6.14
C ILE A 339 -4.37 28.14 -6.83
N LYS A 340 -3.87 28.73 -7.91
CA LYS A 340 -4.55 29.77 -8.68
C LYS A 340 -5.26 29.16 -9.87
N PHE A 341 -6.58 29.15 -9.80
CA PHE A 341 -7.46 28.67 -10.87
C PHE A 341 -7.73 29.78 -11.90
N THR A 342 -7.84 29.37 -13.16
CA THR A 342 -8.19 30.22 -14.30
C THR A 342 -9.43 29.67 -15.02
N VAL A 343 -10.15 30.54 -15.71
CA VAL A 343 -11.41 30.20 -16.43
C VAL A 343 -11.15 29.71 -17.87
N GLN A 344 -9.88 29.65 -18.30
CA GLN A 344 -9.55 29.30 -19.69
C GLN A 344 -9.40 27.79 -19.90
N LYS A 345 -9.86 27.32 -21.07
CA LYS A 345 -9.38 26.07 -21.68
C LYS A 345 -7.88 26.26 -22.01
N GLN A 346 -6.98 25.91 -21.10
CA GLN A 346 -5.57 25.79 -21.48
C GLN A 346 -5.46 24.78 -22.64
N GLN A 347 -4.67 25.13 -23.66
CA GLN A 347 -4.19 24.15 -24.64
C GLN A 347 -3.18 23.24 -23.92
N ASN A 348 -3.68 22.25 -23.19
CA ASN A 348 -2.87 21.48 -22.26
C ASN A 348 -1.94 20.51 -22.99
N THR A 349 -0.66 20.86 -23.01
CA THR A 349 0.43 19.94 -23.36
C THR A 349 1.11 19.34 -22.12
N GLY A 350 0.69 19.71 -20.91
CA GLY A 350 1.30 19.31 -19.63
C GLY A 350 0.27 18.97 -18.54
N PRO A 351 0.73 18.54 -17.35
CA PRO A 351 -0.14 18.24 -16.20
C PRO A 351 -0.91 19.47 -15.70
N VAL A 352 -2.18 19.26 -15.33
CA VAL A 352 -3.17 20.28 -14.93
C VAL A 352 -3.82 19.91 -13.62
#